data_AF-A0A431HI45-F1
#
_entry.id   AF-A0A431HI45-F1
#
_cell.length_a   1.000
_cell.length_b   1.000
_cell.length_c   1.000
_cell.angle_alpha   90.00
_cell.angle_beta   90.00
_cell.angle_gamma   90.00
#
_symmetry.space_group_name_H-M   'P 1'
#
loop_
_entity.id
_entity.type
_entity.pdbx_description
1 polymer ?
#
loop_
_entity_poly.entity_id
_entity_poly.type
_entity_poly.pdbx_seq_one_letter_code
_entity_poly.pdbx_strand_id
1 'polypeptide(L)'
;MSNRRRTLNIQSIAYNASTNTPSLANMVDGAVYKVSVEGIQTIGGTSKFCAVNDLIVNVGGVTSFLHVSNVNFNASTGLTTGGTTVTQSQLTETGRKIYITASGKITGGTVVNGTTGGNSYLIVGDTLETINNVLTITSQINSGSIINVGTGGLFSNMSVANDYLNLRNYVDVTLNLLSATTETSSIDIENRCGGKLRIFGNGFTIQMGSGFNLNLSGDNIVISNFKVSGNSNGYLLEVDGSVIHQNNLTVTNTNATGHGIIHTKSLKSLDDNEAIALSSVTISVANVANVALVGRNSSFSCLNLTTNGWTTGLRNGDFYISGSVNTGGGYFEVGESGSLSVDGSVNTGGGDFYGGASSSYTIHDSVNTGGGYFHGGASSSYTISGSVNTGGGDFYGGVLSSYSIFGSVNTGGGYFHAGDTAHALINSSINGNVGSYFGFEAGTRLYVKGSVTGYTVIGFQCGQAMYIGATSVAVLRNQNTNTLMAN
;
A
#
# COMPACT_ATOMS: atom_id res chain seq x y z
N MET A 1 35.60 -3.13 -64.98
CA MET A 1 34.43 -3.92 -64.51
C MET A 1 33.25 -2.97 -64.40
N SER A 2 32.29 -3.07 -65.32
CA SER A 2 31.10 -2.20 -65.34
C SER A 2 30.16 -2.62 -64.22
N ASN A 3 30.00 -1.78 -63.19
CA ASN A 3 28.91 -1.87 -62.22
C ASN A 3 27.58 -1.62 -62.95
N ARG A 4 27.04 -2.65 -63.61
CA ARG A 4 25.65 -2.65 -64.06
C ARG A 4 24.80 -2.64 -62.79
N ARG A 5 24.35 -1.46 -62.36
CA ARG A 5 23.15 -1.34 -61.53
C ARG A 5 22.02 -2.03 -62.30
N ARG A 6 21.76 -3.29 -62.00
CA ARG A 6 20.53 -3.96 -62.42
C ARG A 6 19.43 -3.29 -61.62
N THR A 7 18.79 -2.29 -62.20
CA THR A 7 17.53 -1.76 -61.67
C THR A 7 16.53 -2.90 -61.78
N LEU A 8 16.16 -3.50 -60.64
CA LEU A 8 15.07 -4.44 -60.59
C LEU A 8 13.82 -3.65 -60.97
N ASN A 9 13.34 -3.82 -62.19
CA ASN A 9 12.13 -3.15 -62.66
C ASN A 9 10.94 -3.89 -62.03
N ILE A 10 10.62 -3.52 -60.79
CA ILE A 10 9.52 -4.10 -60.02
C ILE A 10 8.22 -3.57 -60.65
N GLN A 11 7.66 -4.29 -61.62
CA GLN A 11 6.25 -4.15 -61.92
C GLN A 11 5.49 -4.68 -60.70
N SER A 12 4.99 -3.78 -59.85
CA SER A 12 4.21 -4.17 -58.68
C SER A 12 2.84 -4.66 -59.13
N ILE A 13 2.70 -5.97 -59.31
CA ILE A 13 1.39 -6.58 -59.55
C ILE A 13 0.67 -6.64 -58.20
N ALA A 14 -0.56 -6.15 -58.14
CA ALA A 14 -1.35 -6.23 -56.92
C ALA A 14 -1.72 -7.69 -56.62
N TYR A 15 -1.53 -8.11 -55.37
CA TYR A 15 -1.96 -9.40 -54.86
C TYR A 15 -2.99 -9.20 -53.75
N ASN A 16 -4.13 -9.85 -53.86
CA ASN A 16 -5.14 -9.87 -52.80
C ASN A 16 -4.94 -11.15 -51.97
N ALA A 17 -4.44 -10.99 -50.74
CA ALA A 17 -4.19 -12.13 -49.85
C ALA A 17 -5.44 -12.66 -49.16
N SER A 18 -6.58 -11.93 -49.17
CA SER A 18 -7.83 -12.47 -48.63
C SER A 18 -8.49 -13.44 -49.60
N THR A 19 -8.33 -13.21 -50.90
CA THR A 19 -8.91 -14.05 -51.97
C THR A 19 -7.88 -14.91 -52.70
N ASN A 20 -6.60 -14.84 -52.33
CA ASN A 20 -5.48 -15.48 -53.04
C ASN A 20 -5.51 -15.19 -54.54
N THR A 21 -5.54 -13.90 -54.92
CA THR A 21 -5.70 -13.47 -56.32
C THR A 21 -4.59 -12.50 -56.76
N PRO A 22 -3.81 -12.82 -57.83
CA PRO A 22 -3.80 -14.12 -58.52
C PRO A 22 -3.35 -15.24 -57.58
N SER A 23 -3.72 -16.49 -57.88
CA SER A 23 -3.29 -17.62 -57.03
C SER A 23 -1.77 -17.75 -57.03
N LEU A 24 -1.19 -18.21 -55.91
CA LEU A 24 0.26 -18.41 -55.79
C LEU A 24 0.84 -19.28 -56.94
N ALA A 25 0.09 -20.29 -57.39
CA ALA A 25 0.48 -21.16 -58.51
C ALA A 25 0.53 -20.45 -59.87
N ASN A 26 -0.20 -19.33 -60.01
CA ASN A 26 -0.30 -18.57 -61.26
C ASN A 26 0.61 -17.33 -61.25
N MET A 27 1.46 -17.17 -60.23
CA MET A 27 2.43 -16.07 -60.16
C MET A 27 3.52 -16.26 -61.22
N VAL A 28 3.78 -15.22 -62.00
CA VAL A 28 4.81 -15.23 -63.05
C VAL A 28 6.19 -15.37 -62.42
N ASP A 29 7.01 -16.28 -62.97
CA ASP A 29 8.38 -16.47 -62.50
C ASP A 29 9.23 -15.21 -62.67
N GLY A 30 9.95 -14.84 -61.62
CA GLY A 30 10.74 -13.60 -61.53
C GLY A 30 9.93 -12.33 -61.21
N ALA A 31 8.61 -12.40 -61.06
CA ALA A 31 7.79 -11.25 -60.72
C ALA A 31 7.69 -11.00 -59.20
N VAL A 32 7.50 -9.73 -58.84
CA VAL A 32 7.27 -9.28 -57.46
C VAL A 32 5.85 -8.75 -57.36
N TYR A 33 5.10 -9.31 -56.44
CA TYR A 33 3.72 -8.95 -56.17
C TYR A 33 3.67 -8.17 -54.87
N LYS A 34 2.87 -7.10 -54.86
CA LYS A 34 2.64 -6.29 -53.67
C LYS A 34 1.28 -6.63 -53.10
N VAL A 35 1.23 -7.02 -51.83
CA VAL A 35 -0.02 -7.32 -51.13
C VAL A 35 -0.85 -6.04 -51.03
N SER A 36 -2.05 -6.07 -51.59
CA SER A 36 -3.00 -4.95 -51.66
C SER A 36 -4.12 -5.07 -50.62
N VAL A 37 -4.43 -6.30 -50.23
CA VAL A 37 -5.40 -6.64 -49.19
C VAL A 37 -4.76 -7.73 -48.35
N GLU A 38 -4.77 -7.56 -47.03
CA GLU A 38 -4.22 -8.53 -46.08
C GLU A 38 -5.00 -9.85 -46.07
N GLY A 39 -4.38 -10.92 -45.57
CA GLY A 39 -5.01 -12.22 -45.47
C GLY A 39 -4.06 -13.33 -45.04
N ILE A 40 -4.59 -14.56 -44.92
CA ILE A 40 -3.82 -15.75 -44.52
C ILE A 40 -3.54 -16.58 -45.76
N GLN A 41 -2.26 -16.95 -45.95
CA GLN A 41 -1.81 -17.79 -47.06
C GLN A 41 -1.13 -19.05 -46.54
N THR A 42 -1.45 -20.20 -47.15
CA THR A 42 -0.83 -21.48 -46.80
C THR A 42 0.22 -21.84 -47.83
N ILE A 43 1.50 -21.92 -47.41
CA ILE A 43 2.61 -22.36 -48.25
C ILE A 43 3.35 -23.49 -47.54
N GLY A 44 3.60 -24.59 -48.26
CA GLY A 44 4.31 -25.74 -47.69
C GLY A 44 3.61 -26.33 -46.46
N GLY A 45 2.28 -26.22 -46.39
CA GLY A 45 1.47 -26.72 -45.27
C GLY A 45 1.40 -25.80 -44.05
N THR A 46 2.05 -24.62 -44.07
CA THR A 46 2.00 -23.65 -42.97
C THR A 46 1.24 -22.39 -43.38
N SER A 47 0.26 -21.99 -42.56
CA SER A 47 -0.52 -20.77 -42.75
C SER A 47 0.21 -19.55 -42.17
N LYS A 48 0.37 -18.50 -42.98
CA LYS A 48 1.11 -17.27 -42.67
C LYS A 48 0.25 -16.05 -42.93
N PHE A 49 0.37 -15.03 -42.08
CA PHE A 49 -0.29 -13.74 -42.33
C PHE A 49 0.51 -12.87 -43.30
N CYS A 50 -0.15 -12.31 -44.30
CA CYS A 50 0.39 -11.35 -45.26
C CYS A 50 -0.24 -9.98 -45.02
N ALA A 51 0.57 -8.97 -44.66
CA ALA A 51 0.09 -7.62 -44.42
C ALA A 51 0.04 -6.82 -45.72
N VAL A 52 -0.80 -5.78 -45.77
CA VAL A 52 -0.79 -4.83 -46.89
C VAL A 52 0.60 -4.22 -47.05
N ASN A 53 1.07 -4.14 -48.30
CA ASN A 53 2.40 -3.74 -48.77
C ASN A 53 3.52 -4.76 -48.60
N ASP A 54 3.28 -5.93 -48.01
CA ASP A 54 4.26 -7.01 -48.09
C ASP A 54 4.52 -7.43 -49.53
N LEU A 55 5.69 -8.01 -49.76
CA LEU A 55 6.12 -8.42 -51.09
C LEU A 55 6.16 -9.93 -51.18
N ILE A 56 5.61 -10.46 -52.27
CA ILE A 56 5.66 -11.88 -52.60
C ILE A 56 6.46 -12.02 -53.89
N VAL A 57 7.49 -12.86 -53.86
CA VAL A 57 8.36 -13.08 -55.02
C VAL A 57 8.28 -14.55 -55.40
N ASN A 58 8.05 -14.83 -56.67
CA ASN A 58 8.20 -16.17 -57.23
C ASN A 58 9.51 -16.23 -58.01
N VAL A 59 10.44 -17.11 -57.64
CA VAL A 59 11.70 -17.32 -58.37
C VAL A 59 11.98 -18.81 -58.51
N GLY A 60 12.09 -19.30 -59.73
CA GLY A 60 12.31 -20.72 -60.04
C GLY A 60 11.19 -21.63 -59.55
N GLY A 61 9.95 -21.13 -59.48
CA GLY A 61 8.80 -21.84 -58.92
C GLY A 61 8.73 -21.86 -57.39
N VAL A 62 9.63 -21.16 -56.70
CA VAL A 62 9.62 -21.01 -55.24
C VAL A 62 9.03 -19.65 -54.87
N THR A 63 7.92 -19.67 -54.13
CA THR A 63 7.31 -18.46 -53.58
C THR A 63 7.96 -18.10 -52.24
N SER A 64 8.47 -16.87 -52.13
CA SER A 64 9.04 -16.29 -50.92
C SER A 64 8.28 -15.04 -50.50
N PHE A 65 8.10 -14.84 -49.20
CA PHE A 65 7.55 -13.62 -48.63
C PHE A 65 8.66 -12.74 -48.09
N LEU A 66 8.60 -11.45 -48.41
CA LEU A 66 9.38 -10.41 -47.79
C LEU A 66 8.44 -9.49 -47.01
N HIS A 67 8.53 -9.60 -45.69
CA HIS A 67 7.76 -8.80 -44.75
C HIS A 67 8.40 -7.42 -44.64
N VAL A 68 7.79 -6.42 -45.27
CA VAL A 68 8.29 -5.03 -45.24
C VAL A 68 7.39 -4.12 -44.42
N SER A 69 6.22 -4.63 -44.02
CA SER A 69 5.18 -3.82 -43.39
C SER A 69 5.04 -4.18 -41.92
N ASN A 70 4.86 -3.13 -41.13
CA ASN A 70 4.45 -3.24 -39.75
C ASN A 70 2.99 -3.69 -39.66
N VAL A 71 2.66 -4.48 -38.64
CA VAL A 71 1.30 -4.95 -38.40
C VAL A 71 0.73 -4.27 -37.17
N ASN A 72 -0.43 -3.65 -37.32
CA ASN A 72 -1.22 -3.17 -36.20
C ASN A 72 -2.18 -4.28 -35.77
N PHE A 73 -2.12 -4.69 -34.51
CA PHE A 73 -2.85 -5.84 -33.98
C PHE A 73 -3.67 -5.46 -32.75
N ASN A 74 -4.95 -5.81 -32.79
CA ASN A 74 -5.88 -5.68 -31.68
C ASN A 74 -5.87 -6.98 -30.87
N ALA A 75 -5.20 -6.97 -29.71
CA ALA A 75 -5.10 -8.16 -28.86
C ALA A 75 -6.41 -8.53 -28.16
N SER A 76 -7.39 -7.62 -28.08
CA SER A 76 -8.71 -7.92 -27.50
C SER A 76 -9.59 -8.76 -28.44
N THR A 77 -9.47 -8.55 -29.75
CA THR A 77 -10.31 -9.22 -30.76
C THR A 77 -9.54 -10.23 -31.61
N GLY A 78 -8.20 -10.21 -31.57
CA GLY A 78 -7.35 -11.00 -32.46
C GLY A 78 -7.34 -10.48 -33.91
N LEU A 79 -7.74 -9.22 -34.13
CA LEU A 79 -7.88 -8.64 -35.48
C LEU A 79 -6.70 -7.74 -35.83
N THR A 80 -6.28 -7.75 -37.09
CA THR A 80 -5.41 -6.72 -37.69
C THR A 80 -6.23 -5.52 -38.15
N THR A 81 -5.57 -4.42 -38.56
CA THR A 81 -6.26 -3.21 -39.05
C THR A 81 -7.18 -3.46 -40.25
N GLY A 82 -6.85 -4.39 -41.15
CA GLY A 82 -7.75 -4.73 -42.26
C GLY A 82 -8.87 -5.71 -41.89
N GLY A 83 -9.04 -6.04 -40.60
CA GLY A 83 -10.12 -6.89 -40.10
C GLY A 83 -9.86 -8.39 -40.24
N THR A 84 -8.62 -8.81 -40.50
CA THR A 84 -8.26 -10.23 -40.53
C THR A 84 -8.04 -10.78 -39.12
N THR A 85 -8.75 -11.85 -38.76
CA THR A 85 -8.46 -12.60 -37.54
C THR A 85 -7.20 -13.42 -37.73
N VAL A 86 -6.18 -13.22 -36.89
CA VAL A 86 -4.90 -13.91 -36.97
C VAL A 86 -4.57 -14.62 -35.66
N THR A 87 -4.02 -15.83 -35.78
CA THR A 87 -3.47 -16.57 -34.63
C THR A 87 -2.06 -16.10 -34.33
N GLN A 88 -1.58 -16.40 -33.13
CA GLN A 88 -0.19 -16.12 -32.76
C GLN A 88 0.81 -16.78 -33.74
N SER A 89 0.59 -18.06 -34.09
CA SER A 89 1.47 -18.78 -35.01
C SER A 89 1.57 -18.13 -36.39
N GLN A 90 0.51 -17.46 -36.84
CA GLN A 90 0.48 -16.72 -38.11
C GLN A 90 1.22 -15.37 -38.04
N LEU A 91 1.44 -14.86 -36.82
CA LEU A 91 2.18 -13.63 -36.55
C LEU A 91 3.69 -13.86 -36.35
N THR A 92 4.11 -15.08 -36.03
CA THR A 92 5.52 -15.47 -35.80
C THR A 92 6.31 -15.54 -37.11
N GLU A 93 6.55 -14.39 -37.72
CA GLU A 93 7.37 -14.25 -38.92
C GLU A 93 8.62 -13.42 -38.60
N THR A 94 9.79 -13.91 -39.00
CA THR A 94 11.08 -13.25 -38.76
C THR A 94 11.12 -11.87 -39.41
N GLY A 95 11.58 -10.86 -38.66
CA GLY A 95 11.81 -9.49 -39.15
C GLY A 95 10.57 -8.58 -39.19
N ARG A 96 9.39 -9.07 -38.83
CA ARG A 96 8.17 -8.26 -38.74
C ARG A 96 8.00 -7.65 -37.35
N LYS A 97 7.70 -6.35 -37.30
CA LYS A 97 7.26 -5.67 -36.08
C LYS A 97 5.73 -5.64 -36.00
N ILE A 98 5.20 -5.96 -34.83
CA ILE A 98 3.75 -5.92 -34.58
C ILE A 98 3.50 -4.90 -33.46
N TYR A 99 2.59 -3.95 -33.70
CA TYR A 99 2.22 -2.89 -32.79
C TYR A 99 0.83 -3.18 -32.21
N ILE A 100 0.74 -3.18 -30.90
CA ILE A 100 -0.51 -3.49 -30.20
C ILE A 100 -1.35 -2.22 -30.09
N THR A 101 -2.52 -2.23 -30.74
CA THR A 101 -3.43 -1.08 -30.82
C THR A 101 -4.56 -1.15 -29.80
N ALA A 102 -4.81 -2.32 -29.23
CA ALA A 102 -5.79 -2.54 -28.18
C ALA A 102 -5.30 -3.66 -27.25
N SER A 103 -5.33 -3.41 -25.94
CA SER A 103 -4.91 -4.37 -24.92
C SER A 103 -5.81 -5.59 -24.91
N GLY A 104 -5.27 -6.77 -24.66
CA GLY A 104 -6.08 -7.99 -24.60
C GLY A 104 -5.30 -9.23 -24.23
N LYS A 105 -6.06 -10.29 -23.99
CA LYS A 105 -5.55 -11.62 -23.66
C LYS A 105 -5.52 -12.46 -24.94
N ILE A 106 -4.34 -12.97 -25.28
CA ILE A 106 -4.16 -13.97 -26.35
C ILE A 106 -4.11 -15.35 -25.72
N THR A 107 -5.06 -16.20 -26.09
CA THR A 107 -5.15 -17.58 -25.63
C THR A 107 -4.42 -18.51 -26.60
N GLY A 108 -3.72 -19.52 -26.07
CA GLY A 108 -3.09 -20.58 -26.89
C GLY A 108 -1.78 -20.18 -27.57
N GLY A 109 -1.18 -19.05 -27.14
CA GLY A 109 0.10 -18.58 -27.65
C GLY A 109 1.05 -18.11 -26.56
N THR A 110 2.35 -18.31 -26.76
CA THR A 110 3.43 -17.93 -25.82
C THR A 110 4.18 -16.70 -26.33
N VAL A 111 3.97 -15.55 -25.71
CA VAL A 111 4.71 -14.32 -25.99
C VAL A 111 5.71 -14.09 -24.86
N VAL A 112 7.00 -14.04 -25.18
CA VAL A 112 8.07 -13.76 -24.21
C VAL A 112 7.87 -12.36 -23.62
N ASN A 113 8.02 -12.25 -22.30
CA ASN A 113 7.72 -11.07 -21.48
C ASN A 113 6.23 -10.65 -21.43
N GLY A 114 5.33 -11.41 -22.05
CA GLY A 114 3.87 -11.21 -21.94
C GLY A 114 3.13 -12.39 -21.33
N THR A 115 3.82 -13.52 -21.07
CA THR A 115 3.20 -14.76 -20.63
C THR A 115 3.05 -14.82 -19.11
N THR A 116 1.83 -14.95 -18.62
CA THR A 116 1.50 -15.21 -17.20
C THR A 116 0.43 -16.29 -17.09
N GLY A 117 0.64 -17.29 -16.23
CA GLY A 117 -0.34 -18.36 -15.97
C GLY A 117 -0.91 -19.03 -17.24
N GLY A 118 -0.04 -19.44 -18.17
CA GLY A 118 -0.40 -20.14 -19.42
C GLY A 118 -1.03 -19.27 -20.52
N ASN A 119 -1.21 -17.96 -20.29
CA ASN A 119 -1.78 -17.03 -21.26
C ASN A 119 -0.80 -15.89 -21.55
N SER A 120 -0.93 -15.27 -22.73
CA SER A 120 -0.17 -14.06 -23.06
C SER A 120 -1.07 -12.83 -22.97
N TYR A 121 -0.63 -11.82 -22.24
CA TYR A 121 -1.31 -10.53 -22.11
C TYR A 121 -0.51 -9.47 -22.84
N LEU A 122 -1.18 -8.62 -23.60
CA LEU A 122 -0.57 -7.51 -24.32
C LEU A 122 -1.30 -6.22 -23.97
N ILE A 123 -0.56 -5.12 -23.86
CA ILE A 123 -1.12 -3.79 -23.63
C ILE A 123 -0.94 -2.89 -24.84
N VAL A 124 -1.79 -1.88 -24.98
CA VAL A 124 -1.64 -0.84 -26.02
C VAL A 124 -0.23 -0.23 -25.95
N GLY A 125 0.40 -0.11 -27.12
CA GLY A 125 1.76 0.41 -27.26
C GLY A 125 2.85 -0.65 -27.14
N ASP A 126 2.52 -1.89 -26.78
CA ASP A 126 3.46 -2.99 -26.90
C ASP A 126 3.93 -3.14 -28.36
N THR A 127 5.23 -3.41 -28.51
CA THR A 127 5.84 -3.79 -29.78
C THR A 127 6.38 -5.21 -29.67
N LEU A 128 5.96 -6.09 -30.57
CA LEU A 128 6.43 -7.47 -30.66
C LEU A 128 7.40 -7.61 -31.83
N GLU A 129 8.43 -8.41 -31.62
CA GLU A 129 9.34 -8.88 -32.66
C GLU A 129 9.55 -10.39 -32.54
N THR A 130 9.69 -11.07 -33.68
CA THR A 130 10.05 -12.49 -33.70
C THR A 130 11.55 -12.64 -33.48
N ILE A 131 11.94 -13.16 -32.32
CA ILE A 131 13.33 -13.47 -31.96
C ILE A 131 13.43 -14.97 -31.75
N ASN A 132 14.33 -15.65 -32.49
CA ASN A 132 14.50 -17.10 -32.43
C ASN A 132 13.19 -17.89 -32.62
N ASN A 133 12.35 -17.46 -33.57
CA ASN A 133 11.01 -18.02 -33.85
C ASN A 133 10.02 -17.91 -32.68
N VAL A 134 10.21 -16.94 -31.78
CA VAL A 134 9.28 -16.65 -30.68
C VAL A 134 8.93 -15.16 -30.66
N LEU A 135 7.64 -14.85 -30.54
CA LEU A 135 7.20 -13.46 -30.35
C LEU A 135 7.68 -12.96 -28.99
N THR A 136 8.43 -11.87 -29.00
CA THR A 136 9.00 -11.25 -27.80
C THR A 136 8.56 -9.80 -27.75
N ILE A 137 8.08 -9.36 -26.58
CA ILE A 137 7.83 -7.94 -26.36
C ILE A 137 9.17 -7.23 -26.19
N THR A 138 9.45 -6.26 -27.06
CA THR A 138 10.72 -5.50 -27.07
C THR A 138 10.57 -4.09 -26.49
N SER A 139 9.34 -3.61 -26.29
CA SER A 139 9.07 -2.31 -25.69
C SER A 139 9.03 -2.38 -24.16
N GLN A 140 9.33 -1.25 -23.52
CA GLN A 140 8.97 -1.01 -22.13
C GLN A 140 7.47 -0.71 -22.02
N ILE A 141 6.90 -0.82 -20.82
CA ILE A 141 5.57 -0.28 -20.59
C ILE A 141 5.67 1.24 -20.68
N ASN A 142 4.80 1.85 -21.49
CA ASN A 142 4.81 3.29 -21.68
C ASN A 142 4.55 4.01 -20.36
N SER A 143 5.29 5.09 -20.10
CA SER A 143 5.08 5.91 -18.91
C SER A 143 3.63 6.43 -18.86
N GLY A 144 3.02 6.35 -17.68
CA GLY A 144 1.62 6.74 -17.46
C GLY A 144 0.60 5.69 -17.88
N SER A 145 1.03 4.48 -18.26
CA SER A 145 0.11 3.38 -18.59
C SER A 145 -0.75 3.01 -17.40
N ILE A 146 -2.03 2.75 -17.67
CA ILE A 146 -3.00 2.27 -16.68
C ILE A 146 -3.33 0.81 -17.01
N ILE A 147 -3.08 -0.06 -16.04
CA ILE A 147 -3.42 -1.47 -16.08
C ILE A 147 -4.64 -1.69 -15.19
N ASN A 148 -5.78 -1.98 -15.82
CA ASN A 148 -7.02 -2.26 -15.12
C ASN A 148 -7.07 -3.71 -14.63
N VAL A 149 -7.38 -3.88 -13.33
CA VAL A 149 -7.40 -5.15 -12.63
C VAL A 149 -8.80 -5.40 -12.02
N GLY A 150 -9.28 -6.63 -12.06
CA GLY A 150 -10.59 -7.04 -11.57
C GLY A 150 -11.61 -7.24 -12.69
N THR A 151 -12.89 -7.20 -12.34
CA THR A 151 -14.00 -7.41 -13.28
C THR A 151 -14.02 -6.30 -14.33
N GLY A 152 -14.00 -6.68 -15.61
CA GLY A 152 -13.89 -5.74 -16.73
C GLY A 152 -12.47 -5.22 -16.98
N GLY A 153 -11.49 -5.61 -16.16
CA GLY A 153 -10.07 -5.33 -16.37
C GLY A 153 -9.41 -6.30 -17.36
N LEU A 154 -8.18 -5.98 -17.77
CA LEU A 154 -7.35 -6.89 -18.57
C LEU A 154 -6.92 -8.11 -17.75
N PHE A 155 -6.66 -7.88 -16.47
CA PHE A 155 -6.27 -8.91 -15.50
C PHE A 155 -7.42 -9.12 -14.53
N SER A 156 -7.78 -10.38 -14.28
CA SER A 156 -8.88 -10.72 -13.39
C SER A 156 -8.56 -10.50 -11.92
N ASN A 157 -7.29 -10.51 -11.55
CA ASN A 157 -6.82 -10.37 -10.17
C ASN A 157 -5.43 -9.71 -10.13
N MET A 158 -5.01 -9.33 -8.93
CA MET A 158 -3.77 -8.59 -8.73
C MET A 158 -2.54 -9.47 -8.92
N SER A 159 -2.62 -10.75 -8.56
CA SER A 159 -1.54 -11.73 -8.74
C SER A 159 -1.07 -11.82 -10.20
N VAL A 160 -2.00 -11.99 -11.15
CA VAL A 160 -1.65 -12.12 -12.58
C VAL A 160 -1.14 -10.79 -13.16
N ALA A 161 -1.67 -9.65 -12.70
CA ALA A 161 -1.16 -8.33 -13.11
C ALA A 161 0.27 -8.08 -12.59
N ASN A 162 0.55 -8.52 -11.37
CA ASN A 162 1.87 -8.44 -10.76
C ASN A 162 2.90 -9.31 -11.50
N ASP A 163 2.55 -10.56 -11.80
CA ASP A 163 3.40 -11.44 -12.61
C ASP A 163 3.74 -10.79 -13.96
N TYR A 164 2.78 -10.12 -14.58
CA TYR A 164 2.99 -9.43 -15.84
C TYR A 164 3.93 -8.23 -15.69
N LEU A 165 3.75 -7.41 -14.65
CA LEU A 165 4.65 -6.30 -14.35
C LEU A 165 6.08 -6.77 -14.08
N ASN A 166 6.26 -7.87 -13.34
CA ASN A 166 7.57 -8.41 -12.98
C ASN A 166 8.37 -8.93 -14.19
N LEU A 167 7.73 -9.13 -15.34
CA LEU A 167 8.37 -9.47 -16.61
C LEU A 167 8.76 -8.25 -17.45
N ARG A 168 8.45 -7.03 -17.00
CA ARG A 168 8.54 -5.80 -17.79
C ARG A 168 9.25 -4.67 -17.06
N ASN A 169 10.03 -3.90 -17.80
CA ASN A 169 10.54 -2.61 -17.33
C ASN A 169 9.48 -1.53 -17.57
N TYR A 170 9.39 -0.57 -16.66
CA TYR A 170 8.53 0.61 -16.76
C TYR A 170 9.20 1.84 -16.14
N VAL A 171 8.71 3.02 -16.48
CA VAL A 171 9.06 4.27 -15.79
C VAL A 171 7.96 4.54 -14.77
N ASP A 172 6.78 4.96 -15.21
CA ASP A 172 5.61 5.12 -14.36
C ASP A 172 4.46 4.24 -14.83
N VAL A 173 3.85 3.49 -13.93
CA VAL A 173 2.70 2.63 -14.23
C VAL A 173 1.67 2.70 -13.11
N THR A 174 0.40 2.59 -13.47
CA THR A 174 -0.71 2.54 -12.52
C THR A 174 -1.43 1.21 -12.62
N LEU A 175 -1.51 0.47 -11.52
CA LEU A 175 -2.46 -0.62 -11.32
C LEU A 175 -3.77 -0.03 -10.79
N ASN A 176 -4.84 -0.17 -11.56
CA ASN A 176 -6.15 0.41 -11.26
C ASN A 176 -7.18 -0.68 -10.99
N LEU A 177 -7.59 -0.82 -9.74
CA LEU A 177 -8.52 -1.85 -9.31
C LEU A 177 -9.97 -1.43 -9.64
N LEU A 178 -10.64 -2.18 -10.50
CA LEU A 178 -12.01 -1.91 -10.98
C LEU A 178 -13.09 -2.63 -10.16
N SER A 179 -12.72 -3.66 -9.41
CA SER A 179 -13.61 -4.40 -8.53
C SER A 179 -12.81 -5.06 -7.41
N ALA A 180 -13.50 -5.58 -6.38
CA ALA A 180 -12.86 -6.48 -5.43
C ALA A 180 -12.22 -7.68 -6.16
N THR A 181 -11.10 -8.18 -5.63
CA THR A 181 -10.42 -9.37 -6.13
C THR A 181 -10.24 -10.40 -5.02
N THR A 182 -10.19 -11.67 -5.39
CA THR A 182 -9.84 -12.76 -4.48
C THR A 182 -8.55 -13.39 -4.96
N GLU A 183 -7.57 -13.44 -4.06
CA GLU A 183 -6.22 -13.90 -4.35
C GLU A 183 -6.00 -15.25 -3.65
N THR A 184 -5.66 -16.27 -4.45
CA THR A 184 -5.47 -17.65 -3.98
C THR A 184 -3.99 -18.01 -3.77
N SER A 185 -3.13 -17.00 -3.76
CA SER A 185 -1.69 -17.10 -3.52
C SER A 185 -1.23 -15.82 -2.85
N SER A 186 -0.05 -15.86 -2.23
CA SER A 186 0.64 -14.62 -1.86
C SER A 186 0.99 -13.82 -3.10
N ILE A 187 1.12 -12.50 -2.94
CA ILE A 187 1.45 -11.57 -4.01
C ILE A 187 2.64 -10.75 -3.57
N ASP A 188 3.71 -10.76 -4.36
CA ASP A 188 4.90 -9.94 -4.14
C ASP A 188 4.96 -8.84 -5.21
N ILE A 189 4.42 -7.66 -4.89
CA ILE A 189 4.49 -6.49 -5.75
C ILE A 189 5.80 -5.75 -5.49
N GLU A 190 6.76 -5.95 -6.38
CA GLU A 190 8.06 -5.31 -6.28
C GLU A 190 8.23 -4.21 -7.34
N ASN A 191 8.47 -2.97 -6.90
CA ASN A 191 8.92 -1.93 -7.82
C ASN A 191 10.43 -2.02 -8.01
N ARG A 192 10.83 -2.80 -9.02
CA ARG A 192 12.22 -2.93 -9.47
C ARG A 192 12.67 -1.81 -10.41
N CYS A 193 11.79 -0.87 -10.71
CA CYS A 193 12.04 0.18 -11.69
C CYS A 193 12.39 1.50 -10.99
N GLY A 194 13.16 2.36 -11.67
CA GLY A 194 13.55 3.66 -11.13
C GLY A 194 12.41 4.69 -11.03
N GLY A 195 11.26 4.44 -11.66
CA GLY A 195 10.11 5.34 -11.59
C GLY A 195 9.00 4.84 -10.65
N LYS A 196 7.79 5.37 -10.80
CA LYS A 196 6.74 5.30 -9.79
C LYS A 196 5.67 4.25 -10.13
N LEU A 197 5.50 3.26 -9.25
CA LEU A 197 4.40 2.31 -9.29
C LEU A 197 3.23 2.86 -8.46
N ARG A 198 2.09 3.14 -9.11
CA ARG A 198 0.85 3.56 -8.42
C ARG A 198 -0.11 2.38 -8.34
N ILE A 199 -0.75 2.18 -7.20
CA ILE A 199 -1.78 1.16 -7.00
C ILE A 199 -3.03 1.85 -6.47
N PHE A 200 -4.05 1.98 -7.31
CA PHE A 200 -5.33 2.57 -6.97
C PHE A 200 -6.31 1.47 -6.63
N GLY A 201 -6.58 1.31 -5.33
CA GLY A 201 -7.57 0.34 -4.84
C GLY A 201 -9.02 0.78 -5.11
N ASN A 202 -9.26 2.09 -5.33
CA ASN A 202 -10.59 2.67 -5.54
C ASN A 202 -11.63 2.28 -4.47
N GLY A 203 -11.15 1.94 -3.26
CA GLY A 203 -11.99 1.50 -2.15
C GLY A 203 -12.44 0.04 -2.24
N PHE A 204 -12.03 -0.70 -3.28
CA PHE A 204 -12.24 -2.13 -3.39
C PHE A 204 -11.24 -2.92 -2.54
N THR A 205 -11.68 -4.08 -2.07
CA THR A 205 -10.88 -4.97 -1.23
C THR A 205 -10.15 -6.00 -2.07
N ILE A 206 -8.85 -6.14 -1.82
CA ILE A 206 -8.05 -7.29 -2.22
C ILE A 206 -8.21 -8.34 -1.12
N GLN A 207 -8.95 -9.40 -1.40
CA GLN A 207 -9.24 -10.48 -0.46
C GLN A 207 -8.19 -11.60 -0.62
N MET A 208 -7.26 -11.69 0.31
CA MET A 208 -6.31 -12.79 0.40
C MET A 208 -6.99 -14.04 0.93
N GLY A 209 -6.71 -15.19 0.32
CA GLY A 209 -7.08 -16.50 0.84
C GLY A 209 -6.35 -16.85 2.14
N SER A 210 -6.70 -17.99 2.73
CA SER A 210 -6.11 -18.43 4.00
C SER A 210 -4.61 -18.70 3.86
N GLY A 211 -3.81 -18.14 4.76
CA GLY A 211 -2.35 -18.32 4.81
C GLY A 211 -1.57 -17.50 3.77
N PHE A 212 -2.23 -16.63 3.00
CA PHE A 212 -1.57 -15.80 2.00
C PHE A 212 -1.38 -14.35 2.46
N ASN A 213 -0.35 -13.71 1.91
CA ASN A 213 0.07 -12.35 2.26
C ASN A 213 0.26 -11.50 1.00
N LEU A 214 0.10 -10.19 1.15
CA LEU A 214 0.47 -9.20 0.15
C LEU A 214 1.74 -8.50 0.59
N ASN A 215 2.78 -8.55 -0.21
CA ASN A 215 4.04 -7.88 0.02
C ASN A 215 4.22 -6.76 -1.01
N LEU A 216 4.56 -5.57 -0.53
CA LEU A 216 4.91 -4.41 -1.35
C LEU A 216 6.39 -4.10 -1.09
N SER A 217 7.24 -4.27 -2.09
CA SER A 217 8.69 -4.11 -1.93
C SER A 217 9.32 -3.18 -2.95
N GLY A 218 10.42 -2.53 -2.56
CA GLY A 218 11.11 -1.52 -3.36
C GLY A 218 10.65 -0.09 -3.07
N ASP A 219 11.16 0.85 -3.86
CA ASP A 219 10.95 2.29 -3.64
C ASP A 219 9.88 2.86 -4.59
N ASN A 220 9.39 4.06 -4.27
CA ASN A 220 8.45 4.81 -5.12
C ASN A 220 7.12 4.09 -5.42
N ILE A 221 6.66 3.24 -4.51
CA ILE A 221 5.31 2.68 -4.58
C ILE A 221 4.34 3.66 -3.92
N VAL A 222 3.23 3.97 -4.61
CA VAL A 222 2.14 4.78 -4.06
C VAL A 222 0.85 4.00 -4.08
N ILE A 223 0.25 3.80 -2.91
CA ILE A 223 -1.04 3.15 -2.75
C ILE A 223 -2.11 4.20 -2.44
N SER A 224 -3.31 4.06 -3.02
CA SER A 224 -4.42 5.00 -2.81
C SER A 224 -5.77 4.27 -2.65
N ASN A 225 -6.58 4.65 -1.66
CA ASN A 225 -7.86 3.98 -1.33
C ASN A 225 -7.70 2.46 -1.27
N PHE A 226 -6.67 2.03 -0.55
CA PHE A 226 -6.13 0.68 -0.61
C PHE A 226 -6.69 -0.17 0.54
N LYS A 227 -7.35 -1.28 0.20
CA LYS A 227 -7.93 -2.18 1.20
C LYS A 227 -7.45 -3.61 0.98
N VAL A 228 -6.92 -4.23 2.02
CA VAL A 228 -6.51 -5.63 2.02
C VAL A 228 -7.21 -6.35 3.17
N SER A 229 -7.78 -7.51 2.88
CA SER A 229 -8.47 -8.35 3.85
C SER A 229 -8.03 -9.80 3.68
N GLY A 230 -7.92 -10.57 4.76
CA GLY A 230 -7.48 -11.94 4.65
C GLY A 230 -7.41 -12.67 5.97
N ASN A 231 -7.13 -13.97 5.90
CA ASN A 231 -6.92 -14.84 7.04
C ASN A 231 -5.47 -15.34 7.00
N SER A 232 -4.51 -14.48 7.37
CA SER A 232 -3.08 -14.83 7.33
C SER A 232 -2.59 -15.23 8.72
N ASN A 233 -1.75 -16.27 8.78
CA ASN A 233 -1.04 -16.67 10.00
C ASN A 233 0.14 -15.72 10.33
N GLY A 234 0.60 -14.95 9.34
CA GLY A 234 1.64 -13.93 9.47
C GLY A 234 1.14 -12.54 9.10
N TYR A 235 2.03 -11.71 8.54
CA TYR A 235 1.67 -10.39 8.03
C TYR A 235 0.68 -10.52 6.86
N LEU A 236 -0.49 -9.88 6.98
CA LEU A 236 -1.41 -9.80 5.85
C LEU A 236 -0.89 -8.82 4.78
N LEU A 237 -0.35 -7.68 5.21
CA LEU A 237 0.37 -6.73 4.38
C LEU A 237 1.81 -6.63 4.90
N GLU A 238 2.79 -6.80 4.03
CA GLU A 238 4.20 -6.53 4.30
C GLU A 238 4.67 -5.42 3.35
N VAL A 239 5.48 -4.52 3.87
CA VAL A 239 5.98 -3.33 3.20
C VAL A 239 7.50 -3.27 3.37
N ASP A 240 8.21 -3.82 2.41
CA ASP A 240 9.67 -3.83 2.38
C ASP A 240 10.23 -2.78 1.41
N GLY A 241 10.20 -1.52 1.82
CA GLY A 241 10.75 -0.40 1.05
C GLY A 241 10.11 0.93 1.41
N SER A 242 10.22 1.92 0.50
CA SER A 242 9.57 3.22 0.65
C SER A 242 8.21 3.25 -0.05
N VAL A 243 7.15 3.00 0.73
CA VAL A 243 5.76 3.06 0.25
C VAL A 243 5.09 4.31 0.79
N ILE A 244 4.45 5.04 -0.12
CA ILE A 244 3.62 6.20 0.21
C ILE A 244 2.16 5.77 0.13
N HIS A 245 1.35 6.09 1.14
CA HIS A 245 -0.09 5.87 1.09
C HIS A 245 -0.86 7.20 0.99
N GLN A 246 -1.99 7.14 0.29
CA GLN A 246 -2.89 8.26 0.02
C GLN A 246 -4.34 7.80 0.21
N ASN A 247 -5.23 8.72 0.59
CA ASN A 247 -6.68 8.47 0.61
C ASN A 247 -7.05 7.12 1.23
N ASN A 248 -6.84 6.92 2.53
CA ASN A 248 -7.16 5.70 3.28
C ASN A 248 -6.39 4.42 2.91
N LEU A 249 -5.75 3.84 3.93
CA LEU A 249 -5.26 2.47 3.95
C LEU A 249 -6.09 1.67 4.97
N THR A 250 -6.69 0.56 4.55
CA THR A 250 -7.39 -0.35 5.46
C THR A 250 -6.81 -1.74 5.35
N VAL A 251 -6.40 -2.32 6.47
CA VAL A 251 -5.89 -3.70 6.50
C VAL A 251 -6.64 -4.48 7.58
N THR A 252 -7.29 -5.55 7.16
CA THR A 252 -8.18 -6.35 8.02
C THR A 252 -7.74 -7.82 8.03
N ASN A 253 -7.17 -8.28 9.14
CA ASN A 253 -6.86 -9.69 9.32
C ASN A 253 -7.96 -10.37 10.15
N THR A 254 -8.68 -11.30 9.54
CA THR A 254 -9.78 -12.06 10.15
C THR A 254 -9.35 -13.35 10.80
N ASN A 255 -8.05 -13.68 10.78
CA ASN A 255 -7.53 -14.87 11.45
C ASN A 255 -7.79 -14.80 12.96
N ALA A 256 -8.14 -15.94 13.55
CA ALA A 256 -8.36 -16.05 14.99
C ALA A 256 -7.05 -16.15 15.80
N THR A 257 -5.93 -16.54 15.17
CA THR A 257 -4.67 -16.87 15.86
C THR A 257 -3.41 -16.33 15.16
N GLY A 258 -3.50 -15.22 14.41
CA GLY A 258 -2.42 -14.72 13.55
C GLY A 258 -1.66 -13.51 14.10
N HIS A 259 -0.35 -13.44 13.87
CA HIS A 259 0.48 -12.28 14.21
C HIS A 259 0.82 -11.51 12.93
N GLY A 260 0.23 -10.33 12.72
CA GLY A 260 0.76 -9.34 11.78
C GLY A 260 -0.26 -8.74 10.82
N ILE A 261 -0.36 -7.41 10.82
CA ILE A 261 -1.09 -6.64 9.80
C ILE A 261 -0.13 -5.85 8.90
N ILE A 262 0.93 -5.21 9.43
CA ILE A 262 1.84 -4.39 8.60
C ILE A 262 3.32 -4.43 9.05
N HIS A 263 4.16 -5.31 8.50
CA HIS A 263 5.62 -5.13 8.67
C HIS A 263 6.10 -4.03 7.73
N THR A 264 6.68 -2.92 8.22
CA THR A 264 7.15 -1.82 7.36
C THR A 264 8.62 -1.48 7.62
N LYS A 265 9.40 -1.20 6.57
CA LYS A 265 10.65 -0.41 6.70
C LYS A 265 10.39 1.09 6.63
N SER A 266 9.48 1.53 5.78
CA SER A 266 9.04 2.93 5.67
C SER A 266 7.65 3.00 5.05
N LEU A 267 6.65 3.39 5.83
CA LEU A 267 5.29 3.68 5.34
C LEU A 267 4.93 5.12 5.68
N LYS A 268 4.85 5.96 4.66
CA LYS A 268 4.67 7.41 4.84
C LYS A 268 3.34 7.87 4.24
N SER A 269 2.65 8.75 4.95
CA SER A 269 1.66 9.61 4.30
C SER A 269 2.36 10.55 3.31
N LEU A 270 1.71 10.89 2.21
CA LEU A 270 2.17 12.00 1.37
C LEU A 270 1.94 13.31 2.15
N ASP A 271 3.03 14.00 2.54
CA ASP A 271 3.01 15.30 3.24
C ASP A 271 3.36 16.50 2.32
N ASP A 272 3.48 16.29 1.01
CA ASP A 272 3.88 17.36 0.09
C ASP A 272 2.69 18.23 -0.33
N ASN A 273 2.50 19.35 0.37
CA ASN A 273 2.07 20.71 -0.04
C ASN A 273 1.16 20.97 -1.28
N GLU A 274 0.52 19.98 -1.89
CA GLU A 274 -0.49 20.13 -2.92
C GLU A 274 -1.80 19.55 -2.40
N ALA A 275 -2.84 20.40 -2.38
CA ALA A 275 -4.16 20.19 -1.83
C ALA A 275 -4.81 18.83 -2.17
N ILE A 276 -4.53 17.76 -1.43
CA ILE A 276 -5.13 16.42 -1.61
C ILE A 276 -5.26 15.72 -0.25
N ALA A 277 -6.40 15.05 -0.03
CA ALA A 277 -6.92 14.60 1.26
C ALA A 277 -6.00 13.69 2.11
N LEU A 278 -5.77 14.13 3.36
CA LEU A 278 -5.98 13.38 4.61
C LEU A 278 -5.93 11.85 4.49
N SER A 279 -4.76 11.22 4.67
CA SER A 279 -4.60 9.76 4.61
C SER A 279 -4.79 9.10 5.99
N SER A 280 -5.92 8.40 6.19
CA SER A 280 -6.15 7.65 7.43
C SER A 280 -5.71 6.19 7.29
N VAL A 281 -5.21 5.60 8.37
CA VAL A 281 -4.86 4.18 8.44
C VAL A 281 -5.80 3.49 9.43
N THR A 282 -6.50 2.47 8.95
CA THR A 282 -7.35 1.61 9.76
C THR A 282 -6.77 0.20 9.79
N ILE A 283 -6.50 -0.27 11.00
CA ILE A 283 -5.96 -1.60 11.28
C ILE A 283 -7.00 -2.36 12.08
N SER A 284 -7.45 -3.50 11.58
CA SER A 284 -8.48 -4.31 12.25
C SER A 284 -8.06 -5.76 12.35
N VAL A 285 -7.94 -6.27 13.57
CA VAL A 285 -7.79 -7.71 13.87
C VAL A 285 -9.06 -8.25 14.53
N ALA A 286 -9.53 -9.42 14.11
CA ALA A 286 -10.78 -10.00 14.62
C ALA A 286 -10.70 -10.58 16.04
N ASN A 287 -9.50 -10.83 16.58
CA ASN A 287 -9.29 -11.42 17.90
C ASN A 287 -8.20 -10.66 18.68
N VAL A 288 -8.34 -10.59 20.01
CA VAL A 288 -7.43 -9.91 20.94
C VAL A 288 -6.02 -10.52 20.96
N ALA A 289 -5.83 -11.78 20.58
CA ALA A 289 -4.49 -12.40 20.54
C ALA A 289 -3.66 -12.03 19.30
N ASN A 290 -4.24 -11.33 18.33
CA ASN A 290 -3.54 -10.94 17.12
C ASN A 290 -2.74 -9.66 17.36
N VAL A 291 -1.53 -9.59 16.80
CA VAL A 291 -0.67 -8.41 16.91
C VAL A 291 -0.57 -7.75 15.56
N ALA A 292 -1.15 -6.55 15.40
CA ALA A 292 -0.76 -5.70 14.29
C ALA A 292 0.58 -5.05 14.60
N LEU A 293 1.61 -5.46 13.88
CA LEU A 293 2.94 -4.89 13.94
C LEU A 293 3.00 -3.66 13.01
N VAL A 294 3.76 -2.62 13.38
CA VAL A 294 4.08 -1.47 12.51
C VAL A 294 5.57 -1.12 12.63
N GLY A 295 6.38 -1.72 11.75
CA GLY A 295 7.81 -1.50 11.42
C GLY A 295 8.95 -1.48 12.49
N ARG A 296 10.09 -2.18 12.24
CA ARG A 296 11.25 -2.29 13.16
C ARG A 296 12.38 -1.41 12.64
N ASN A 297 12.94 -0.49 13.43
CA ASN A 297 13.91 0.51 12.94
C ASN A 297 13.37 1.31 11.74
N SER A 298 12.12 1.77 11.84
CA SER A 298 11.36 2.35 10.73
C SER A 298 10.60 3.61 11.14
N SER A 299 10.14 4.36 10.15
CA SER A 299 9.21 5.48 10.34
C SER A 299 7.82 5.13 9.81
N PHE A 300 6.79 5.39 10.61
CA PHE A 300 5.38 5.30 10.22
C PHE A 300 4.72 6.68 10.34
N SER A 301 4.04 7.12 9.29
CA SER A 301 3.20 8.32 9.37
C SER A 301 1.82 8.17 8.74
N CYS A 302 0.82 8.74 9.40
CA CYS A 302 -0.54 8.89 8.87
C CYS A 302 -1.25 10.10 9.49
N LEU A 303 -2.40 10.47 8.95
CA LEU A 303 -3.26 11.47 9.59
C LEU A 303 -3.97 10.87 10.80
N ASN A 304 -4.85 9.88 10.58
CA ASN A 304 -5.56 9.23 11.68
C ASN A 304 -5.17 7.76 11.73
N LEU A 305 -4.94 7.26 12.93
CA LEU A 305 -4.76 5.84 13.19
C LEU A 305 -6.00 5.33 13.94
N THR A 306 -6.65 4.30 13.40
CA THR A 306 -7.70 3.56 14.11
C THR A 306 -7.30 2.11 14.26
N THR A 307 -7.33 1.60 15.48
CA THR A 307 -7.05 0.20 15.80
C THR A 307 -8.28 -0.49 16.38
N ASN A 308 -8.62 -1.65 15.83
CA ASN A 308 -9.64 -2.55 16.36
C ASN A 308 -8.96 -3.90 16.67
N GLY A 309 -8.96 -4.30 17.95
CA GLY A 309 -8.16 -5.42 18.48
C GLY A 309 -6.71 -5.02 18.86
N TRP A 310 -5.82 -5.98 19.15
CA TRP A 310 -4.48 -5.67 19.69
C TRP A 310 -3.47 -5.28 18.59
N THR A 311 -2.98 -4.06 18.69
CA THR A 311 -1.92 -3.49 17.84
C THR A 311 -0.73 -3.16 18.72
N THR A 312 0.47 -3.58 18.32
CA THR A 312 1.72 -3.18 18.98
C THR A 312 2.59 -2.48 17.94
N GLY A 313 2.84 -1.20 18.17
CA GLY A 313 3.97 -0.47 17.63
C GLY A 313 5.26 -1.16 18.03
N LEU A 314 6.31 -0.94 17.26
CA LEU A 314 7.50 -1.77 17.33
C LEU A 314 8.65 -1.16 18.11
N ARG A 315 9.61 -2.01 18.46
CA ARG A 315 10.83 -1.60 19.17
C ARG A 315 11.71 -0.73 18.27
N ASN A 316 12.19 0.39 18.80
CA ASN A 316 13.09 1.34 18.11
C ASN A 316 12.51 1.93 16.81
N GLY A 317 11.29 2.47 16.83
CA GLY A 317 10.67 3.12 15.66
C GLY A 317 10.02 4.45 16.00
N ASP A 318 9.84 5.30 14.99
CA ASP A 318 9.18 6.60 15.13
C ASP A 318 7.79 6.58 14.49
N PHE A 319 6.80 7.00 15.27
CA PHE A 319 5.41 7.16 14.85
C PHE A 319 5.06 8.64 14.79
N TYR A 320 4.62 9.11 13.64
CA TYR A 320 4.14 10.48 13.45
C TYR A 320 2.70 10.49 12.96
N ILE A 321 1.78 10.93 13.82
CA ILE A 321 0.34 10.94 13.56
C ILE A 321 -0.12 12.40 13.54
N SER A 322 -0.40 12.97 12.36
CA SER A 322 -0.74 14.40 12.25
C SER A 322 -2.19 14.74 12.66
N GLY A 323 -3.01 13.72 12.90
CA GLY A 323 -4.38 13.81 13.40
C GLY A 323 -4.51 13.00 14.70
N SER A 324 -5.45 12.03 14.73
CA SER A 324 -5.82 11.34 15.98
C SER A 324 -5.46 9.85 16.00
N VAL A 325 -5.23 9.32 17.21
CA VAL A 325 -5.17 7.88 17.49
C VAL A 325 -6.47 7.45 18.17
N ASN A 326 -7.15 6.44 17.63
CA ASN A 326 -8.42 5.94 18.15
C ASN A 326 -8.36 4.42 18.37
N THR A 327 -8.51 3.96 19.61
CA THR A 327 -8.53 2.52 19.96
C THR A 327 -9.98 2.03 20.06
N GLY A 328 -10.61 1.71 18.93
CA GLY A 328 -12.04 1.41 18.78
C GLY A 328 -12.53 0.11 19.44
N GLY A 329 -12.23 -0.09 20.73
CA GLY A 329 -12.39 -1.35 21.47
C GLY A 329 -11.15 -2.27 21.41
N GLY A 330 -10.08 -1.81 20.74
CA GLY A 330 -8.79 -2.52 20.62
C GLY A 330 -7.71 -2.00 21.56
N TYR A 331 -6.52 -2.60 21.47
CA TYR A 331 -5.33 -2.14 22.20
C TYR A 331 -4.33 -1.51 21.23
N PHE A 332 -3.70 -0.41 21.60
CA PHE A 332 -2.55 0.14 20.87
C PHE A 332 -1.39 0.34 21.83
N GLU A 333 -0.38 -0.49 21.72
CA GLU A 333 0.88 -0.35 22.45
C GLU A 333 1.91 0.33 21.55
N VAL A 334 2.67 1.30 22.03
CA VAL A 334 3.86 1.80 21.34
C VAL A 334 5.03 0.90 21.73
N GLY A 335 5.85 0.47 20.79
CA GLY A 335 6.91 -0.48 21.11
C GLY A 335 8.03 0.12 21.95
N GLU A 336 8.86 -0.75 22.51
CA GLU A 336 9.97 -0.37 23.39
C GLU A 336 11.00 0.53 22.69
N SER A 337 11.45 1.59 23.36
CA SER A 337 12.44 2.55 22.88
C SER A 337 12.06 3.26 21.56
N GLY A 338 10.76 3.44 21.30
CA GLY A 338 10.26 4.22 20.16
C GLY A 338 9.92 5.67 20.53
N SER A 339 9.65 6.50 19.52
CA SER A 339 9.04 7.82 19.73
C SER A 339 7.65 7.87 19.09
N LEU A 340 6.69 8.47 19.77
CA LEU A 340 5.37 8.78 19.21
C LEU A 340 5.14 10.28 19.28
N SER A 341 4.78 10.88 18.15
CA SER A 341 4.25 12.24 18.06
C SER A 341 2.85 12.18 17.47
N VAL A 342 1.88 12.77 18.17
CA VAL A 342 0.48 12.90 17.75
C VAL A 342 0.13 14.38 17.77
N ASP A 343 -0.20 14.97 16.63
CA ASP A 343 -0.57 16.38 16.55
C ASP A 343 -2.02 16.63 17.00
N GLY A 344 -2.88 15.62 16.87
CA GLY A 344 -4.24 15.63 17.41
C GLY A 344 -4.36 14.84 18.72
N SER A 345 -5.54 14.26 18.94
CA SER A 345 -5.91 13.62 20.21
C SER A 345 -5.64 12.11 20.23
N VAL A 346 -5.43 11.55 21.41
CA VAL A 346 -5.48 10.10 21.67
C VAL A 346 -6.80 9.77 22.35
N ASN A 347 -7.62 8.90 21.75
CA ASN A 347 -8.96 8.57 22.20
C ASN A 347 -9.12 7.07 22.49
N THR A 348 -9.42 6.72 23.75
CA THR A 348 -9.61 5.35 24.23
C THR A 348 -11.07 5.08 24.64
N GLY A 349 -11.90 4.86 23.61
CA GLY A 349 -13.37 4.74 23.71
C GLY A 349 -13.88 3.32 24.03
N GLY A 350 -13.14 2.54 24.82
CA GLY A 350 -13.48 1.16 25.19
C GLY A 350 -12.34 0.14 24.96
N GLY A 351 -11.22 0.57 24.40
CA GLY A 351 -9.97 -0.19 24.36
C GLY A 351 -8.79 0.68 24.78
N ASP A 352 -7.58 0.15 24.92
CA ASP A 352 -6.52 0.83 25.67
C ASP A 352 -5.33 1.28 24.82
N PHE A 353 -4.66 2.33 25.27
CA PHE A 353 -3.38 2.79 24.76
C PHE A 353 -2.29 2.42 25.77
N TYR A 354 -1.17 1.87 25.32
CA TYR A 354 0.03 1.63 26.13
C TYR A 354 1.24 2.35 25.51
N GLY A 355 1.96 3.12 26.30
CA GLY A 355 3.30 3.56 25.97
C GLY A 355 4.28 2.40 26.14
N GLY A 356 5.26 2.33 25.26
CA GLY A 356 6.44 1.49 25.37
C GLY A 356 7.43 2.04 26.39
N ALA A 357 8.26 1.16 26.93
CA ALA A 357 9.32 1.57 27.85
C ALA A 357 10.39 2.40 27.15
N SER A 358 11.12 3.24 27.90
CA SER A 358 12.28 4.01 27.43
C SER A 358 11.98 4.89 26.21
N SER A 359 10.77 5.43 26.11
CA SER A 359 10.24 6.06 24.90
C SER A 359 9.90 7.54 25.14
N SER A 360 9.69 8.28 24.04
CA SER A 360 9.25 9.68 24.09
C SER A 360 7.91 9.89 23.39
N TYR A 361 7.00 10.58 24.06
CA TYR A 361 5.62 10.78 23.62
C TYR A 361 5.31 12.28 23.60
N THR A 362 4.88 12.77 22.44
CA THR A 362 4.34 14.13 22.30
C THR A 362 2.91 14.02 21.78
N ILE A 363 1.96 14.59 22.51
CA ILE A 363 0.55 14.67 22.14
C ILE A 363 0.19 16.17 22.18
N HIS A 364 -0.09 16.77 21.03
CA HIS A 364 -0.30 18.22 20.94
C HIS A 364 -1.71 18.66 21.32
N ASP A 365 -2.69 17.76 21.23
CA ASP A 365 -4.05 18.03 21.70
C ASP A 365 -4.32 17.23 22.98
N SER A 366 -5.44 16.50 23.05
CA SER A 366 -5.94 15.88 24.28
C SER A 366 -5.71 14.37 24.36
N VAL A 367 -5.70 13.84 25.58
CA VAL A 367 -5.90 12.40 25.84
C VAL A 367 -7.29 12.22 26.43
N ASN A 368 -8.14 11.41 25.79
CA ASN A 368 -9.52 11.20 26.19
C ASN A 368 -9.79 9.71 26.45
N THR A 369 -10.15 9.35 27.68
CA THR A 369 -10.43 7.98 28.09
C THR A 369 -11.90 7.81 28.50
N GLY A 370 -12.71 7.33 27.55
CA GLY A 370 -14.18 7.22 27.70
C GLY A 370 -14.65 5.90 28.34
N GLY A 371 -13.78 4.89 28.37
CA GLY A 371 -14.06 3.57 28.94
C GLY A 371 -12.90 2.58 28.86
N GLY A 372 -11.86 2.88 28.07
CA GLY A 372 -10.57 2.18 28.12
C GLY A 372 -9.50 2.98 28.86
N TYR A 373 -8.26 2.53 28.77
CA TYR A 373 -7.16 3.07 29.56
C TYR A 373 -6.09 3.73 28.69
N PHE A 374 -5.43 4.75 29.23
CA PHE A 374 -4.12 5.19 28.74
C PHE A 374 -3.08 4.76 29.75
N HIS A 375 -2.10 3.97 29.35
CA HIS A 375 -0.99 3.54 30.20
C HIS A 375 0.31 4.13 29.66
N GLY A 376 1.08 4.79 30.49
CA GLY A 376 2.43 5.18 30.18
C GLY A 376 3.38 4.00 30.35
N GLY A 377 4.28 3.81 29.40
CA GLY A 377 5.43 2.94 29.51
C GLY A 377 6.45 3.46 30.53
N ALA A 378 7.22 2.54 31.10
CA ALA A 378 8.23 2.82 32.11
C ALA A 378 9.40 3.65 31.55
N SER A 379 10.08 4.41 32.42
CA SER A 379 11.28 5.20 32.07
C SER A 379 11.10 6.10 30.86
N SER A 380 9.90 6.65 30.68
CA SER A 380 9.51 7.38 29.47
C SER A 380 9.22 8.86 29.74
N SER A 381 9.12 9.65 28.68
CA SER A 381 8.75 11.07 28.77
C SER A 381 7.49 11.34 27.96
N TYR A 382 6.55 12.07 28.55
CA TYR A 382 5.27 12.42 27.96
C TYR A 382 5.09 13.94 28.01
N THR A 383 4.86 14.53 26.85
CA THR A 383 4.44 15.92 26.70
C THR A 383 3.03 15.93 26.12
N ILE A 384 2.06 16.39 26.90
CA ILE A 384 0.65 16.51 26.50
C ILE A 384 0.33 18.01 26.52
N SER A 385 0.19 18.62 25.36
CA SER A 385 -0.04 20.08 25.29
C SER A 385 -1.49 20.45 25.62
N GLY A 386 -2.44 19.57 25.31
CA GLY A 386 -3.85 19.72 25.68
C GLY A 386 -4.19 19.06 27.03
N SER A 387 -5.48 18.76 27.20
CA SER A 387 -6.04 18.22 28.44
C SER A 387 -5.99 16.69 28.50
N VAL A 388 -5.98 16.15 29.72
CA VAL A 388 -6.26 14.72 29.97
C VAL A 388 -7.67 14.62 30.53
N ASN A 389 -8.56 13.90 29.85
CA ASN A 389 -9.97 13.77 30.22
C ASN A 389 -10.32 12.30 30.43
N THR A 390 -10.75 11.92 31.63
CA THR A 390 -11.15 10.53 31.97
C THR A 390 -12.63 10.47 32.35
N GLY A 391 -13.48 10.07 31.39
CA GLY A 391 -14.95 10.11 31.52
C GLY A 391 -15.58 8.81 32.05
N GLY A 392 -14.76 7.77 32.24
CA GLY A 392 -15.18 6.43 32.67
C GLY A 392 -14.07 5.39 32.52
N GLY A 393 -13.04 5.69 31.73
CA GLY A 393 -11.76 4.97 31.73
C GLY A 393 -10.71 5.69 32.58
N ASP A 394 -9.44 5.25 32.50
CA ASP A 394 -8.36 5.80 33.35
C ASP A 394 -7.12 6.25 32.57
N PHE A 395 -6.33 7.11 33.18
CA PHE A 395 -4.97 7.45 32.78
C PHE A 395 -4.00 6.94 33.84
N TYR A 396 -3.05 6.10 33.45
CA TYR A 396 -1.97 5.59 34.27
C TYR A 396 -0.63 6.08 33.74
N GLY A 397 0.10 6.83 34.54
CA GLY A 397 1.50 7.11 34.28
C GLY A 397 2.36 5.85 34.49
N GLY A 398 3.47 5.79 33.76
CA GLY A 398 4.48 4.77 33.84
C GLY A 398 5.44 5.03 35.00
N VAL A 399 6.04 3.95 35.48
CA VAL A 399 7.06 3.97 36.52
C VAL A 399 8.31 4.73 36.04
N LEU A 400 8.96 5.51 36.92
CA LEU A 400 10.18 6.28 36.61
C LEU A 400 10.03 7.22 35.41
N SER A 401 8.82 7.69 35.14
CA SER A 401 8.51 8.49 33.94
C SER A 401 8.29 9.96 34.27
N SER A 402 8.33 10.79 33.23
CA SER A 402 8.04 12.22 33.33
C SER A 402 6.83 12.61 32.49
N TYR A 403 5.95 13.42 33.05
CA TYR A 403 4.71 13.91 32.45
C TYR A 403 4.70 15.43 32.51
N SER A 404 4.55 16.07 31.36
CA SER A 404 4.27 17.50 31.25
C SER A 404 2.93 17.67 30.57
N ILE A 405 1.89 17.97 31.35
CA ILE A 405 0.53 18.21 30.88
C ILE A 405 0.29 19.72 30.94
N PHE A 406 0.09 20.36 29.79
CA PHE A 406 -0.11 21.80 29.72
C PHE A 406 -1.59 22.20 29.82
N GLY A 407 -2.51 21.32 29.44
CA GLY A 407 -3.93 21.48 29.69
C GLY A 407 -4.37 21.02 31.07
N SER A 408 -5.68 20.98 31.27
CA SER A 408 -6.29 20.52 32.52
C SER A 408 -6.33 18.99 32.59
N VAL A 409 -6.29 18.43 33.80
CA VAL A 409 -6.65 17.04 34.05
C VAL A 409 -8.08 17.01 34.58
N ASN A 410 -9.02 16.46 33.80
CA ASN A 410 -10.43 16.38 34.14
C ASN A 410 -10.84 14.91 34.32
N THR A 411 -11.41 14.57 35.47
CA THR A 411 -11.89 13.22 35.77
C THR A 411 -13.40 13.29 36.08
N GLY A 412 -14.16 12.45 35.40
CA GLY A 412 -15.63 12.41 35.40
C GLY A 412 -16.20 11.12 35.98
N GLY A 413 -15.39 10.34 36.70
CA GLY A 413 -15.72 8.99 37.18
C GLY A 413 -14.59 7.96 37.01
N GLY A 414 -13.52 8.33 36.30
CA GLY A 414 -12.32 7.52 36.14
C GLY A 414 -11.17 7.91 37.08
N TYR A 415 -10.01 7.30 36.84
CA TYR A 415 -8.79 7.49 37.61
C TYR A 415 -7.72 8.24 36.81
N PHE A 416 -7.02 9.16 37.45
CA PHE A 416 -5.74 9.67 36.97
C PHE A 416 -4.65 9.26 37.97
N HIS A 417 -3.71 8.46 37.50
CA HIS A 417 -2.53 8.02 38.22
C HIS A 417 -1.29 8.60 37.56
N ALA A 418 -0.42 9.27 38.31
CA ALA A 418 0.80 9.84 37.74
C ALA A 418 1.93 8.82 37.53
N GLY A 419 1.78 7.58 38.00
CA GLY A 419 2.82 6.55 37.99
C GLY A 419 3.69 6.56 39.26
N ASP A 420 4.53 5.53 39.40
CA ASP A 420 5.39 5.34 40.57
C ASP A 420 6.76 6.01 40.37
N THR A 421 7.27 6.72 41.38
CA THR A 421 8.54 7.46 41.27
C THR A 421 8.59 8.35 40.03
N ALA A 422 7.44 8.92 39.66
CA ALA A 422 7.28 9.70 38.44
C ALA A 422 7.39 11.20 38.72
N HIS A 423 7.55 12.00 37.67
CA HIS A 423 7.52 13.46 37.75
C HIS A 423 6.35 13.98 36.94
N ALA A 424 5.32 14.52 37.59
CA ALA A 424 4.15 15.08 36.92
C ALA A 424 4.08 16.60 37.08
N LEU A 425 4.19 17.32 35.97
CA LEU A 425 3.94 18.75 35.82
C LEU A 425 2.56 18.93 35.19
N ILE A 426 1.64 19.59 35.89
CA ILE A 426 0.33 20.00 35.38
C ILE A 426 0.28 21.53 35.37
N ASN A 427 0.37 22.12 34.18
CA ASN A 427 0.46 23.57 33.96
C ASN A 427 -0.92 24.22 33.77
N SER A 428 -1.94 23.67 34.41
CA SER A 428 -3.31 24.19 34.45
C SER A 428 -4.00 23.63 35.70
N SER A 429 -5.27 23.25 35.61
CA SER A 429 -6.06 22.74 36.74
C SER A 429 -6.19 21.22 36.77
N ILE A 430 -6.44 20.67 37.96
CA ILE A 430 -6.99 19.34 38.17
C ILE A 430 -8.45 19.49 38.59
N ASN A 431 -9.39 18.86 37.88
CA ASN A 431 -10.82 18.95 38.15
C ASN A 431 -11.44 17.55 38.22
N GLY A 432 -11.98 17.18 39.37
CA GLY A 432 -12.66 15.90 39.57
C GLY A 432 -14.13 16.08 39.94
N ASN A 433 -15.00 15.32 39.29
CA ASN A 433 -16.40 15.16 39.72
C ASN A 433 -16.52 14.05 40.78
N VAL A 434 -17.73 13.86 41.33
CA VAL A 434 -18.01 12.74 42.25
C VAL A 434 -17.64 11.41 41.59
N GLY A 435 -16.93 10.54 42.31
CA GLY A 435 -16.44 9.25 41.79
C GLY A 435 -15.07 9.32 41.09
N SER A 436 -14.45 10.50 41.04
CA SER A 436 -13.11 10.66 40.49
C SER A 436 -12.01 10.31 41.48
N TYR A 437 -10.93 9.73 40.98
CA TYR A 437 -9.75 9.40 41.76
C TYR A 437 -8.49 10.04 41.16
N PHE A 438 -7.63 10.57 42.03
CA PHE A 438 -6.30 11.04 41.67
C PHE A 438 -5.27 10.36 42.57
N GLY A 439 -4.35 9.62 41.95
CA GLY A 439 -3.36 8.80 42.64
C GLY A 439 -1.93 9.23 42.35
N PHE A 440 -1.15 9.33 43.42
CA PHE A 440 0.28 9.63 43.36
C PHE A 440 1.01 8.70 44.32
N GLU A 441 1.79 7.77 43.78
CA GLU A 441 2.50 6.75 44.54
C GLU A 441 3.81 7.29 45.15
N ALA A 442 4.42 6.50 46.01
CA ALA A 442 5.61 6.90 46.76
C ALA A 442 6.75 7.27 45.80
N GLY A 443 7.42 8.40 46.09
CA GLY A 443 8.50 8.92 45.25
C GLY A 443 8.03 9.76 44.06
N THR A 444 6.72 9.86 43.80
CA THR A 444 6.19 10.68 42.72
C THR A 444 6.17 12.16 43.11
N ARG A 445 6.76 13.00 42.25
CA ARG A 445 6.76 14.46 42.39
C ARG A 445 5.65 15.07 41.55
N LEU A 446 4.70 15.72 42.21
CA LEU A 446 3.61 16.43 41.56
C LEU A 446 3.79 17.94 41.68
N TYR A 447 3.69 18.64 40.55
CA TYR A 447 3.69 20.09 40.51
C TYR A 447 2.49 20.59 39.69
N VAL A 448 1.60 21.35 40.34
CA VAL A 448 0.39 21.92 39.73
C VAL A 448 0.45 23.44 39.80
N LYS A 449 0.32 24.12 38.66
CA LYS A 449 0.32 25.59 38.62
C LYS A 449 -1.06 26.22 38.80
N GLY A 450 -2.12 25.54 38.38
CA GLY A 450 -3.49 26.03 38.49
C GLY A 450 -4.25 25.45 39.68
N SER A 451 -5.57 25.53 39.64
CA SER A 451 -6.45 25.09 40.73
C SER A 451 -6.60 23.58 40.77
N VAL A 452 -6.71 23.01 41.97
CA VAL A 452 -7.14 21.62 42.18
C VAL A 452 -8.55 21.65 42.77
N THR A 453 -9.50 21.03 42.08
CA THR A 453 -10.91 20.93 42.50
C THR A 453 -11.38 19.48 42.37
N GLY A 454 -12.18 18.99 43.31
CA GLY A 454 -12.72 17.61 43.30
C GLY A 454 -12.60 16.89 44.63
N TYR A 455 -13.35 15.78 44.76
CA TYR A 455 -13.69 15.19 46.06
C TYR A 455 -12.61 14.27 46.67
N THR A 456 -11.67 13.72 45.88
CA THR A 456 -10.72 12.70 46.38
C THR A 456 -9.36 12.79 45.66
N VAL A 457 -8.35 13.31 46.35
CA VAL A 457 -6.93 13.17 45.96
C VAL A 457 -6.26 12.28 47.00
N ILE A 458 -5.68 11.14 46.59
CA ILE A 458 -5.03 10.17 47.48
C ILE A 458 -3.56 10.04 47.07
N GLY A 459 -2.65 10.45 47.95
CA GLY A 459 -1.23 10.14 47.83
C GLY A 459 -0.88 8.96 48.74
N PHE A 460 -0.20 7.94 48.21
CA PHE A 460 0.35 6.84 49.01
C PHE A 460 1.86 7.07 49.17
N GLN A 461 2.33 7.29 50.39
CA GLN A 461 3.77 7.37 50.68
C GLN A 461 4.17 6.18 51.56
N CYS A 462 4.80 5.18 50.96
CA CYS A 462 5.33 4.01 51.66
C CYS A 462 6.84 4.15 51.84
N GLY A 463 7.28 4.81 52.93
CA GLY A 463 8.69 4.84 53.33
C GLY A 463 9.11 6.03 54.18
N GLN A 464 9.31 5.79 55.48
CA GLN A 464 9.86 6.67 56.53
C GLN A 464 9.19 8.05 56.77
N ALA A 465 7.89 8.04 57.03
CA ALA A 465 7.21 8.73 58.13
C ALA A 465 5.71 8.69 57.86
N MET A 466 5.00 7.94 58.69
CA MET A 466 3.57 7.68 58.58
C MET A 466 2.76 8.96 58.89
N TYR A 467 2.02 9.47 57.89
CA TYR A 467 0.75 10.16 58.12
C TYR A 467 -0.33 9.40 57.34
N ILE A 468 -0.95 8.43 58.02
CA ILE A 468 -2.22 7.84 57.60
C ILE A 468 -3.30 8.78 58.12
N GLY A 469 -3.96 9.45 57.19
CA GLY A 469 -5.16 10.21 57.44
C GLY A 469 -5.81 10.51 56.11
N ALA A 470 -6.98 9.93 55.86
CA ALA A 470 -7.96 10.56 54.98
C ALA A 470 -8.15 11.99 55.50
N THR A 471 -7.43 12.91 54.88
CA THR A 471 -7.55 14.34 55.13
C THR A 471 -7.74 14.90 53.73
N SER A 472 -8.93 15.44 53.50
CA SER A 472 -9.10 16.47 52.49
C SER A 472 -7.85 17.36 52.50
N VAL A 473 -7.06 17.32 51.43
CA VAL A 473 -6.07 18.37 51.23
C VAL A 473 -6.90 19.63 51.07
N ALA A 474 -6.94 20.45 52.12
CA ALA A 474 -7.42 21.81 52.02
C ALA A 474 -6.43 22.54 51.09
N VAL A 475 -6.70 22.48 49.80
CA VAL A 475 -6.19 23.43 48.83
C VAL A 475 -6.83 24.75 49.24
N LEU A 476 -6.16 25.51 50.11
CA LEU A 476 -6.63 26.83 50.49
C LEU A 476 -6.74 27.67 49.21
N ARG A 477 -7.95 28.13 48.94
CA ARG A 477 -8.22 29.11 47.89
C ARG A 477 -7.41 30.37 48.16
N ASN A 478 -6.94 30.95 47.06
CA ASN A 478 -6.18 32.19 46.91
C ASN A 478 -4.66 32.07 47.05
N GLN A 479 -4.04 32.21 45.88
CA GLN A 479 -2.68 32.67 45.62
C GLN A 479 -1.59 31.96 46.40
N ASN A 480 -1.09 30.84 45.87
CA ASN A 480 0.32 30.48 46.02
C ASN A 480 0.72 29.54 44.89
N THR A 481 1.86 29.83 44.26
CA THR A 481 2.64 28.88 43.49
C THR A 481 3.21 27.86 44.49
N ASN A 482 2.40 26.86 44.86
CA ASN A 482 2.82 25.84 45.82
C ASN A 482 3.69 24.82 45.09
N THR A 483 4.99 24.99 45.23
CA THR A 483 5.98 23.98 44.87
C THR A 483 5.92 22.87 45.92
N LEU A 484 5.20 21.77 45.65
CA LEU A 484 5.27 20.55 46.45
C LEU A 484 6.59 19.82 46.11
N MET A 485 7.71 20.35 46.60
CA MET A 485 9.00 19.67 46.55
C MET A 485 9.14 18.82 47.80
N ALA A 486 9.00 17.50 47.66
CA ALA A 486 9.53 16.56 48.63
C ALA A 486 11.04 16.44 48.40
N ASN A 487 11.84 16.83 49.39
CA ASN A 487 13.29 16.61 49.42
C ASN A 487 13.61 15.12 49.52
#